data_AF-A0A3N7GSZ2-F1
#
_entry.id   AF-A0A3N7GSZ2-F1
#
_cell.length_a   1.000
_cell.length_b   1.000
_cell.length_c   1.000
_cell.angle_alpha   90.00
_cell.angle_beta   90.00
_cell.angle_gamma   90.00
#
_symmetry.space_group_name_H-M   'P 1'
#
loop_
_entity.id
_entity.type
_entity.pdbx_description
1 polymer ?
#
loop_
_entity_poly.entity_id
_entity_poly.type
_entity_poly.pdbx_seq_one_letter_code
_entity_poly.pdbx_strand_id
1 'polypeptide(L)'
;MTPPRPGHATTAAVSLAAAFALTASGAAPGAVATPMLRGDYPTWSEVQAAKQSEAATRAEVAKIERLVLDLMAESNRLGRDALMAAEEANIARAALADAEAKSTRLASQVADAQRRADDSAALASGLVARLARAGGGTPSIALAFSSEADADALLARLGTMSKLSSSSAALVERALFDKRTLTALQDEAALAERERADLADAAQRAADDAAKAVAAVEAQLAQHAATQTVLYAQLASLKGTTAELERQYLEGIANQQPTPPANPGAGQPTNPGGGQPSTPPSQQPSSPPQQPSPSPTQPPTNPPPGVDPTPPPPTSSLVDGAIAFAKAQLGKPYGNAMGPDVYDCAGLVKAAYASVGVYVGPWGSTSQYNYLAGQNRLVPIGQIKAGDLLFYADGGSASATKYHVAIYLGGNQMLEAPYPGLTVRITSMRTFDLVPYAGRPTG
;
A
#
# COMPACT_ATOMS: atom_id res chain seq x y z
N MET A 1 30.54 -30.67 -58.38
CA MET A 1 31.33 -29.73 -57.56
C MET A 1 30.84 -29.85 -56.12
N THR A 2 31.18 -30.95 -55.44
CA THR A 2 32.24 -31.06 -54.41
C THR A 2 32.07 -30.09 -53.23
N PRO A 3 31.71 -30.58 -52.02
CA PRO A 3 31.95 -29.87 -50.78
C PRO A 3 33.37 -30.19 -50.25
N PRO A 4 33.94 -29.28 -49.44
CA PRO A 4 34.72 -29.69 -48.26
C PRO A 4 34.12 -28.99 -47.02
N ARG A 5 33.68 -29.64 -45.93
CA ARG A 5 34.36 -30.52 -44.93
C ARG A 5 35.51 -29.83 -44.15
N PRO A 6 35.75 -30.25 -42.88
CA PRO A 6 35.71 -29.38 -41.70
C PRO A 6 37.09 -29.21 -41.02
N GLY A 7 37.22 -28.18 -40.18
CA GLY A 7 38.37 -28.00 -39.28
C GLY A 7 38.00 -28.39 -37.84
N HIS A 8 38.59 -29.47 -37.36
CA HIS A 8 38.58 -29.90 -35.96
C HIS A 8 39.62 -29.16 -35.12
N ALA A 9 39.42 -29.26 -33.79
CA ALA A 9 40.38 -29.08 -32.69
C ALA A 9 40.60 -27.60 -32.28
N THR A 10 40.61 -27.24 -31.01
CA THR A 10 41.07 -27.94 -29.81
C THR A 10 40.32 -27.48 -28.55
N THR A 11 40.09 -28.43 -27.66
CA THR A 11 39.88 -28.21 -26.23
C THR A 11 41.09 -27.48 -25.64
N ALA A 12 40.86 -26.36 -24.95
CA ALA A 12 41.80 -25.83 -23.97
C ALA A 12 41.00 -25.17 -22.85
N ALA A 13 40.82 -25.92 -21.76
CA ALA A 13 40.51 -25.35 -20.47
C ALA A 13 41.66 -24.40 -20.09
N VAL A 14 41.36 -23.13 -19.85
CA VAL A 14 42.29 -22.21 -19.21
C VAL A 14 41.57 -21.52 -18.06
N SER A 15 41.95 -21.98 -16.88
CA SER A 15 41.81 -21.38 -15.56
C SER A 15 41.84 -19.85 -15.58
N LEU A 16 40.73 -19.19 -15.23
CA LEU A 16 40.77 -17.78 -14.83
C LEU A 16 41.27 -17.70 -13.38
N ALA A 17 42.59 -17.77 -13.22
CA ALA A 17 43.25 -17.28 -12.03
C ALA A 17 43.36 -15.76 -12.14
N ALA A 18 42.78 -15.08 -11.17
CA ALA A 18 42.87 -13.64 -11.00
C ALA A 18 44.33 -13.20 -10.86
N ALA A 19 44.76 -12.28 -11.72
CA ALA A 19 45.98 -11.50 -11.51
C ALA A 19 45.67 -10.05 -11.85
N PHE A 20 45.38 -9.27 -10.80
CA PHE A 20 45.42 -7.81 -10.83
C PHE A 20 46.86 -7.38 -11.09
N ALA A 21 47.14 -6.86 -12.28
CA ALA A 21 48.36 -6.10 -12.55
C ALA A 21 47.95 -4.66 -12.88
N LEU A 22 48.14 -3.76 -11.91
CA LEU A 22 48.12 -2.32 -12.14
C LEU A 22 49.32 -1.96 -13.02
N THR A 23 49.06 -1.44 -14.22
CA THR A 23 49.99 -0.55 -14.92
C THR A 23 49.30 0.79 -15.10
N ALA A 24 49.75 1.77 -14.30
CA ALA A 24 49.32 3.15 -14.38
C ALA A 24 50.11 3.89 -15.47
N SER A 25 49.40 4.59 -16.35
CA SER A 25 49.91 5.79 -17.01
C SER A 25 48.79 6.60 -17.68
N GLY A 26 48.38 7.69 -17.03
CA GLY A 26 48.17 8.99 -17.69
C GLY A 26 46.76 9.42 -18.09
N ALA A 27 45.96 9.94 -17.14
CA ALA A 27 45.10 11.14 -17.28
C ALA A 27 44.47 11.52 -15.93
N ALA A 28 44.23 12.81 -15.72
CA ALA A 28 43.99 13.50 -14.45
C ALA A 28 42.84 12.98 -13.54
N PRO A 29 42.89 13.23 -12.22
CA PRO A 29 42.11 12.53 -11.21
C PRO A 29 40.71 13.16 -11.01
N GLY A 30 39.68 12.48 -11.52
CA GLY A 30 38.35 12.55 -10.92
C GLY A 30 38.38 11.67 -9.66
N ALA A 31 38.13 12.26 -8.50
CA ALA A 31 38.16 11.59 -7.21
C ALA A 31 37.45 10.24 -7.25
N VAL A 32 38.21 9.14 -7.19
CA VAL A 32 37.70 7.90 -6.61
C VAL A 32 37.35 8.24 -5.17
N ALA A 33 36.06 8.33 -4.88
CA ALA A 33 35.59 8.50 -3.52
C ALA A 33 36.07 7.27 -2.73
N THR A 34 37.21 7.40 -2.04
CA THR A 34 37.52 6.55 -0.90
C THR A 34 36.31 6.65 0.00
N PRO A 35 35.58 5.56 0.27
CA PRO A 35 34.45 5.63 1.19
C PRO A 35 35.01 6.15 2.50
N MET A 36 34.58 7.34 2.89
CA MET A 36 34.99 7.93 4.16
C MET A 36 34.41 7.04 5.25
N LEU A 37 35.20 6.05 5.68
CA LEU A 37 35.01 5.39 6.95
C LEU A 37 34.97 6.52 7.99
N ARG A 38 33.78 6.78 8.54
CA ARG A 38 33.64 7.53 9.79
C ARG A 38 34.72 7.02 10.75
N GLY A 39 35.40 7.91 11.48
CA GLY A 39 36.52 7.56 12.37
C GLY A 39 36.21 6.53 13.47
N ASP A 40 34.98 6.04 13.53
CA ASP A 40 34.47 5.06 14.49
C ASP A 40 34.46 3.61 13.95
N TYR A 41 34.67 3.40 12.64
CA TYR A 41 34.64 2.06 12.02
C TYR A 41 35.97 1.31 12.14
N PRO A 42 35.96 -0.01 12.40
CA PRO A 42 37.17 -0.82 12.45
C PRO A 42 37.90 -0.89 11.11
N THR A 43 39.21 -0.66 11.15
CA THR A 43 40.11 -0.84 10.01
C THR A 43 40.46 -2.30 9.79
N TRP A 44 40.87 -2.65 8.57
CA TRP A 44 41.36 -4.00 8.27
C TRP A 44 42.56 -4.43 9.12
N SER A 45 43.44 -3.49 9.46
CA SER A 45 44.57 -3.76 10.37
C SER A 45 44.10 -4.14 11.77
N GLU A 46 43.10 -3.45 12.32
CA GLU A 46 42.54 -3.75 13.65
C GLU A 46 41.84 -5.11 13.65
N VAL A 47 41.07 -5.41 12.59
CA VAL A 47 40.41 -6.71 12.42
C VAL A 47 41.42 -7.86 12.33
N GLN A 48 42.54 -7.69 11.63
CA GLN A 48 43.59 -8.73 11.57
C GLN A 48 44.37 -8.85 12.88
N ALA A 49 44.62 -7.73 13.58
CA ALA A 49 45.26 -7.76 14.90
C ALA A 49 44.37 -8.48 15.93
N ALA A 50 43.06 -8.27 15.89
CA ALA A 50 42.10 -8.92 16.76
C ALA A 50 42.12 -10.46 16.65
N LYS A 51 42.45 -11.01 15.48
CA LYS A 51 42.58 -12.47 15.26
C LYS A 51 43.69 -13.12 16.08
N GLN A 52 44.64 -12.35 16.60
CA GLN A 52 45.73 -12.87 17.42
C GLN A 52 45.29 -13.21 18.85
N SER A 53 44.05 -12.86 19.24
CA SER A 53 43.49 -13.15 20.56
C SER A 53 42.00 -13.46 20.47
N GLU A 54 41.56 -14.58 21.05
CA GLU A 54 40.14 -14.95 21.10
C GLU A 54 39.28 -13.90 21.84
N ALA A 55 39.85 -13.22 22.85
CA ALA A 55 39.15 -12.15 23.55
C ALA A 55 38.99 -10.90 22.67
N ALA A 56 40.04 -10.54 21.91
CA ALA A 56 40.00 -9.40 20.99
C ALA A 56 39.10 -9.68 19.78
N THR A 57 39.13 -10.89 19.23
CA THR A 57 38.22 -11.33 18.16
C THR A 57 36.77 -11.21 18.60
N ARG A 58 36.42 -11.70 19.81
CA ARG A 58 35.06 -11.59 20.34
C ARG A 58 34.61 -10.14 20.55
N ALA A 59 35.49 -9.28 21.06
CA ALA A 59 35.18 -7.87 21.25
C ALA A 59 34.95 -7.14 19.91
N GLU A 60 35.77 -7.43 18.90
CA GLU A 60 35.66 -6.80 17.58
C GLU A 60 34.42 -7.29 16.82
N VAL A 61 34.11 -8.59 16.90
CA VAL A 61 32.85 -9.15 16.38
C VAL A 61 31.64 -8.43 16.98
N ALA A 62 31.59 -8.29 18.31
CA ALA A 62 30.47 -7.62 18.98
C ALA A 62 30.34 -6.13 18.57
N LYS A 63 31.46 -5.44 18.34
CA LYS A 63 31.47 -4.05 17.86
C LYS A 63 30.93 -3.95 16.43
N ILE A 64 31.40 -4.80 15.52
CA ILE A 64 30.95 -4.83 14.12
C ILE A 64 29.46 -5.20 14.06
N GLU A 65 29.02 -6.23 14.79
CA GLU A 65 27.61 -6.63 14.84
C GLU A 65 26.71 -5.46 15.28
N ARG A 66 27.11 -4.73 16.33
CA ARG A 66 26.36 -3.55 16.79
C ARG A 66 26.28 -2.46 15.71
N LEU A 67 27.40 -2.14 15.07
CA LEU A 67 27.43 -1.13 14.00
C LEU A 67 26.53 -1.53 12.81
N VAL A 68 26.55 -2.81 12.42
CA VAL A 68 25.68 -3.32 11.35
C VAL A 68 24.21 -3.25 11.76
N LEU A 69 23.87 -3.66 12.99
CA LEU A 69 22.50 -3.59 13.49
C LEU A 69 21.98 -2.16 13.57
N ASP A 70 22.79 -1.21 14.03
CA ASP A 70 22.42 0.21 14.09
C ASP A 70 22.16 0.78 12.69
N LEU A 71 23.03 0.46 11.72
CA LEU A 71 22.86 0.86 10.32
C LEU A 71 21.59 0.24 9.68
N MET A 72 21.33 -1.04 9.98
CA MET A 72 20.14 -1.73 9.50
C MET A 72 18.87 -1.17 10.13
N ALA A 73 18.88 -0.87 11.42
CA ALA A 73 17.75 -0.24 12.11
C ALA A 73 17.39 1.11 11.46
N GLU A 74 18.40 1.92 11.14
CA GLU A 74 18.19 3.21 10.46
C GLU A 74 17.67 3.03 9.03
N SER A 75 18.22 2.09 8.25
CA SER A 75 17.73 1.79 6.90
C SER A 75 16.29 1.27 6.93
N ASN A 76 15.95 0.38 7.86
CA ASN A 76 14.61 -0.13 8.04
C ASN A 76 13.63 0.97 8.47
N ARG A 77 14.06 1.91 9.33
CA ARG A 77 13.26 3.05 9.75
C ARG A 77 12.92 3.96 8.56
N LEU A 78 13.94 4.41 7.80
CA LEU A 78 13.73 5.23 6.61
C LEU A 78 12.93 4.49 5.53
N GLY A 79 13.15 3.18 5.37
CA GLY A 79 12.37 2.33 4.48
C GLY A 79 10.89 2.25 4.89
N ARG A 80 10.59 2.11 6.19
CA ARG A 80 9.23 2.19 6.75
C ARG A 80 8.60 3.56 6.47
N ASP A 81 9.34 4.64 6.71
CA ASP A 81 8.85 6.00 6.46
C ASP A 81 8.50 6.21 4.97
N ALA A 82 9.34 5.72 4.06
CA ALA A 82 9.09 5.76 2.63
C ALA A 82 7.87 4.93 2.21
N LEU A 83 7.66 3.76 2.82
CA LEU A 83 6.48 2.93 2.58
C LEU A 83 5.19 3.58 3.08
N MET A 84 5.21 4.19 4.27
CA MET A 84 4.06 4.92 4.82
C MET A 84 3.67 6.10 3.91
N ALA A 85 4.65 6.91 3.50
CA ALA A 85 4.41 8.03 2.60
C ALA A 85 3.92 7.56 1.22
N ALA A 86 4.46 6.47 0.68
CA ALA A 86 4.01 5.87 -0.57
C ALA A 86 2.55 5.38 -0.49
N GLU A 87 2.17 4.75 0.63
CA GLU A 87 0.79 4.30 0.85
C GLU A 87 -0.17 5.47 1.01
N GLU A 88 0.22 6.53 1.72
CA GLU A 88 -0.58 7.75 1.82
C GLU A 88 -0.81 8.39 0.45
N ALA A 89 0.23 8.43 -0.39
CA ALA A 89 0.11 8.87 -1.77
C ALA A 89 -0.81 7.96 -2.62
N ASN A 90 -0.80 6.64 -2.39
CA ASN A 90 -1.74 5.71 -3.02
C ASN A 90 -3.20 6.00 -2.61
N ILE A 91 -3.45 6.21 -1.32
CA ILE A 91 -4.78 6.53 -0.79
C ILE A 91 -5.29 7.85 -1.38
N ALA A 92 -4.46 8.89 -1.41
CA ALA A 92 -4.82 10.18 -1.95
C ALA A 92 -5.11 10.13 -3.46
N ARG A 93 -4.30 9.36 -4.23
CA ARG A 93 -4.56 9.11 -5.65
C ARG A 93 -5.87 8.37 -5.89
N ALA A 94 -6.19 7.37 -5.07
CA ALA A 94 -7.45 6.64 -5.18
C ALA A 94 -8.66 7.56 -4.90
N ALA A 95 -8.58 8.39 -3.85
CA ALA A 95 -9.63 9.36 -3.55
C ALA A 95 -9.84 10.38 -4.68
N LEU A 96 -8.74 10.86 -5.29
CA LEU A 96 -8.82 11.73 -6.46
C LEU A 96 -9.52 11.04 -7.65
N ALA A 97 -9.16 9.79 -7.95
CA ALA A 97 -9.77 9.04 -9.03
C ALA A 97 -11.29 8.83 -8.81
N ASP A 98 -11.71 8.56 -7.57
CA ASP A 98 -13.13 8.45 -7.21
C ASP A 98 -13.87 9.78 -7.39
N ALA A 99 -13.24 10.89 -7.00
CA ALA A 99 -13.78 12.24 -7.18
C ALA A 99 -13.89 12.62 -8.67
N GLU A 100 -12.88 12.29 -9.49
CA GLU A 100 -12.92 12.47 -10.94
C GLU A 100 -14.06 11.67 -11.59
N ALA A 101 -14.26 10.41 -11.16
CA ALA A 101 -15.37 9.60 -11.62
C ALA A 101 -16.73 10.19 -11.22
N LYS A 102 -16.86 10.74 -9.99
CA LYS A 102 -18.06 11.44 -9.53
C LYS A 102 -18.34 12.70 -10.35
N SER A 103 -17.34 13.54 -10.55
CA SER A 103 -17.40 14.73 -11.41
C SER A 103 -17.88 14.39 -12.83
N THR A 104 -17.33 13.34 -13.44
CA THR A 104 -17.70 12.88 -14.79
C THR A 104 -19.16 12.43 -14.86
N ARG A 105 -19.65 11.72 -13.83
CA ARG A 105 -21.06 11.31 -13.74
C ARG A 105 -21.98 12.53 -13.59
N LEU A 106 -21.65 13.47 -12.71
CA LEU A 106 -22.44 14.69 -12.49
C LEU A 106 -22.47 15.57 -13.74
N ALA A 107 -21.35 15.75 -14.44
CA ALA A 107 -21.31 16.47 -15.70
C ALA A 107 -22.26 15.87 -16.75
N SER A 108 -22.33 14.53 -16.83
CA SER A 108 -23.27 13.83 -17.71
C SER A 108 -24.73 14.09 -17.29
N GLN A 109 -25.02 14.04 -15.99
CA GLN A 109 -26.37 14.30 -15.46
C GLN A 109 -26.81 15.76 -15.68
N VAL A 110 -25.91 16.72 -15.53
CA VAL A 110 -26.15 18.15 -15.82
C VAL A 110 -26.48 18.33 -17.29
N ALA A 111 -25.70 17.72 -18.20
CA ALA A 111 -25.97 17.80 -19.64
C ALA A 111 -27.35 17.22 -20.01
N ASP A 112 -27.74 16.10 -19.40
CA ASP A 112 -29.05 15.50 -19.60
C ASP A 112 -30.19 16.36 -19.04
N ALA A 113 -29.99 16.93 -17.85
CA ALA A 113 -30.96 17.83 -17.22
C ALA A 113 -31.12 19.14 -18.00
N GLN A 114 -30.03 19.67 -18.55
CA GLN A 114 -30.03 20.85 -19.40
C GLN A 114 -30.93 20.62 -20.62
N ARG A 115 -30.74 19.51 -21.34
CA ARG A 115 -31.58 19.16 -22.49
C ARG A 115 -33.07 19.09 -22.12
N ARG A 116 -33.41 18.43 -21.00
CA ARG A 116 -34.80 18.35 -20.52
C ARG A 116 -35.38 19.72 -20.14
N ALA A 117 -34.59 20.57 -19.50
CA ALA A 117 -34.99 21.92 -19.13
C ALA A 117 -35.23 22.79 -20.39
N ASP A 118 -34.36 22.68 -21.39
CA ASP A 118 -34.49 23.40 -22.66
C ASP A 118 -35.72 22.92 -23.46
N ASP A 119 -35.94 21.61 -23.56
CA ASP A 119 -37.10 21.02 -24.23
C ASP A 119 -38.42 21.46 -23.57
N SER A 120 -38.51 21.35 -22.24
CA SER A 120 -39.71 21.76 -21.49
C SER A 120 -39.95 23.27 -21.55
N ALA A 121 -38.90 24.08 -21.51
CA ALA A 121 -38.99 25.54 -21.69
C ALA A 121 -39.44 25.92 -23.12
N ALA A 122 -38.98 25.22 -24.15
CA ALA A 122 -39.40 25.42 -25.53
C ALA A 122 -40.90 25.09 -25.73
N LEU A 123 -41.36 23.99 -25.12
CA LEU A 123 -42.78 23.64 -25.13
C LEU A 123 -43.64 24.70 -24.40
N ALA A 124 -43.17 25.18 -23.23
CA ALA A 124 -43.90 26.16 -22.43
C ALA A 124 -43.98 27.52 -23.12
N SER A 125 -42.85 28.01 -23.65
CA SER A 125 -42.79 29.25 -24.42
C SER A 125 -43.60 29.17 -25.71
N GLY A 126 -43.56 28.02 -26.41
CA GLY A 126 -44.38 27.76 -27.60
C GLY A 126 -45.89 27.82 -27.30
N LEU A 127 -46.32 27.30 -26.15
CA LEU A 127 -47.70 27.37 -25.69
C LEU A 127 -48.10 28.82 -25.37
N VAL A 128 -47.30 29.55 -24.58
CA VAL A 128 -47.56 30.96 -24.25
C VAL A 128 -47.64 31.80 -25.52
N ALA A 129 -46.74 31.61 -26.48
CA ALA A 129 -46.75 32.33 -27.75
C ALA A 129 -48.00 32.02 -28.59
N ARG A 130 -48.50 30.76 -28.57
CA ARG A 130 -49.76 30.40 -29.24
C ARG A 130 -50.97 31.00 -28.54
N LEU A 131 -51.03 30.97 -27.21
CA LEU A 131 -52.11 31.61 -26.44
C LEU A 131 -52.14 33.13 -26.67
N ALA A 132 -50.97 33.78 -26.70
CA ALA A 132 -50.86 35.20 -27.01
C ALA A 132 -51.33 35.53 -28.44
N ARG A 133 -50.95 34.69 -29.44
CA ARG A 133 -51.38 34.84 -30.85
C ARG A 133 -52.86 34.50 -31.08
N ALA A 134 -53.40 33.53 -30.35
CA ALA A 134 -54.82 33.15 -30.38
C ALA A 134 -55.73 34.23 -29.79
N GLY A 135 -55.13 35.30 -29.24
CA GLY A 135 -55.79 36.57 -29.01
C GLY A 135 -55.96 36.86 -27.53
N GLY A 136 -55.31 37.92 -27.06
CA GLY A 136 -55.72 38.68 -25.87
C GLY A 136 -57.13 39.32 -25.97
N GLY A 137 -57.95 38.89 -26.93
CA GLY A 137 -59.38 39.16 -27.04
C GLY A 137 -60.11 37.82 -26.97
N THR A 138 -60.76 37.57 -25.85
CA THR A 138 -61.55 36.39 -25.50
C THR A 138 -62.30 35.72 -26.67
N PRO A 139 -61.79 34.63 -27.27
CA PRO A 139 -62.59 33.77 -28.14
C PRO A 139 -63.71 33.09 -27.33
N SER A 140 -63.55 32.98 -26.01
CA SER A 140 -64.58 32.55 -25.06
C SER A 140 -65.80 33.47 -25.02
N ILE A 141 -65.65 34.79 -25.21
CA ILE A 141 -66.80 35.71 -25.27
C ILE A 141 -67.46 35.61 -26.65
N ALA A 142 -66.68 35.58 -27.74
CA ALA A 142 -67.22 35.40 -29.07
C ALA A 142 -67.94 34.03 -29.26
N LEU A 143 -67.51 33.00 -28.53
CA LEU A 143 -68.07 31.64 -28.59
C LEU A 143 -69.15 31.38 -27.52
N ALA A 144 -69.13 32.08 -26.38
CA ALA A 144 -70.24 32.05 -25.41
C ALA A 144 -71.48 32.79 -25.92
N PHE A 145 -71.30 33.72 -26.86
CA PHE A 145 -72.38 34.43 -27.54
C PHE A 145 -72.67 33.92 -28.96
N SER A 146 -72.00 32.86 -29.43
CA SER A 146 -72.40 32.18 -30.68
C SER A 146 -73.65 31.35 -30.40
N SER A 147 -74.80 31.84 -30.87
CA SER A 147 -76.11 31.22 -30.71
C SER A 147 -76.20 29.86 -31.42
N GLU A 148 -75.95 28.77 -30.71
CA GLU A 148 -76.35 27.42 -31.15
C GLU A 148 -76.97 26.64 -29.98
N ALA A 149 -78.03 25.89 -30.27
CA ALA A 149 -79.04 25.40 -29.32
C ALA A 149 -78.70 24.08 -28.60
N ASP A 150 -77.42 23.67 -28.53
CA ASP A 150 -77.03 22.32 -28.12
C ASP A 150 -76.16 22.30 -26.83
N ALA A 151 -76.75 21.85 -25.71
CA ALA A 151 -76.13 21.87 -24.39
C ALA A 151 -74.93 20.92 -24.27
N ASP A 152 -74.96 19.79 -24.98
CA ASP A 152 -73.88 18.79 -24.97
C ASP A 152 -72.62 19.32 -25.66
N ALA A 153 -72.78 20.10 -26.73
CA ALA A 153 -71.68 20.75 -27.44
C ALA A 153 -70.97 21.82 -26.57
N LEU A 154 -71.73 22.53 -25.73
CA LEU A 154 -71.18 23.50 -24.78
C LEU A 154 -70.36 22.80 -23.67
N LEU A 155 -70.89 21.72 -23.09
CA LEU A 155 -70.19 20.94 -22.07
C LEU A 155 -68.89 20.30 -22.61
N ALA A 156 -68.92 19.77 -23.84
CA ALA A 156 -67.73 19.24 -24.50
C ALA A 156 -66.65 20.32 -24.72
N ARG A 157 -67.05 21.54 -25.11
CA ARG A 157 -66.13 22.68 -25.24
C ARG A 157 -65.56 23.14 -23.90
N LEU A 158 -66.39 23.23 -22.85
CA LEU A 158 -65.93 23.57 -21.49
C LEU A 158 -64.97 22.50 -20.94
N GLY A 159 -65.26 21.22 -21.20
CA GLY A 159 -64.39 20.10 -20.85
C GLY A 159 -63.03 20.15 -21.56
N THR A 160 -63.01 20.45 -22.87
CA THR A 160 -61.76 20.58 -23.62
C THR A 160 -60.96 21.81 -23.21
N MET A 161 -61.60 22.93 -22.89
CA MET A 161 -60.94 24.12 -22.33
C MET A 161 -60.36 23.86 -20.94
N SER A 162 -61.10 23.19 -20.05
CA SER A 162 -60.62 22.77 -18.74
C SER A 162 -59.41 21.83 -18.88
N LYS A 163 -59.49 20.85 -19.79
CA LYS A 163 -58.39 19.94 -20.08
C LYS A 163 -57.18 20.70 -20.62
N LEU A 164 -57.36 21.61 -21.58
CA LEU A 164 -56.29 22.43 -22.15
C LEU A 164 -55.63 23.32 -21.08
N SER A 165 -56.41 23.94 -20.20
CA SER A 165 -55.89 24.74 -19.08
C SER A 165 -55.08 23.87 -18.11
N SER A 166 -55.60 22.69 -17.73
CA SER A 166 -54.89 21.74 -16.86
C SER A 166 -53.58 21.23 -17.50
N SER A 167 -53.60 20.93 -18.80
CA SER A 167 -52.42 20.53 -19.55
C SER A 167 -51.40 21.67 -19.69
N SER A 168 -51.88 22.91 -19.82
CA SER A 168 -51.03 24.11 -19.88
C SER A 168 -50.31 24.35 -18.57
N ALA A 169 -51.03 24.26 -17.45
CA ALA A 169 -50.46 24.39 -16.11
C ALA A 169 -49.43 23.27 -15.83
N ALA A 170 -49.77 22.02 -16.16
CA ALA A 170 -48.85 20.88 -16.00
C ALA A 170 -47.54 21.07 -16.79
N LEU A 171 -47.60 21.68 -17.96
CA LEU A 171 -46.43 21.89 -18.82
C LEU A 171 -45.51 23.00 -18.28
N VAL A 172 -46.07 24.07 -17.72
CA VAL A 172 -45.29 25.12 -17.03
C VAL A 172 -44.67 24.57 -15.74
N GLU A 173 -45.43 23.82 -14.94
CA GLU A 173 -44.91 23.16 -13.73
C GLU A 173 -43.77 22.20 -14.06
N ARG A 174 -43.89 21.44 -15.16
CA ARG A 174 -42.81 20.57 -15.63
C ARG A 174 -41.55 21.36 -15.97
N ALA A 175 -41.69 22.47 -16.70
CA ALA A 175 -40.54 23.32 -17.05
C ALA A 175 -39.87 23.94 -15.82
N LEU A 176 -40.64 24.38 -14.83
CA LEU A 176 -40.11 24.88 -13.56
C LEU A 176 -39.42 23.77 -12.76
N PHE A 177 -39.99 22.56 -12.73
CA PHE A 177 -39.40 21.39 -12.10
C PHE A 177 -38.05 21.03 -12.75
N ASP A 178 -38.03 20.87 -14.08
CA ASP A 178 -36.80 20.50 -14.81
C ASP A 178 -35.71 21.58 -14.64
N LYS A 179 -36.09 22.86 -14.63
CA LYS A 179 -35.16 23.96 -14.34
C LYS A 179 -34.59 23.89 -12.92
N ARG A 180 -35.41 23.61 -11.90
CA ARG A 180 -34.94 23.45 -10.51
C ARG A 180 -34.01 22.24 -10.37
N THR A 181 -34.33 21.13 -11.04
CA THR A 181 -33.46 19.95 -11.08
C THR A 181 -32.11 20.26 -11.72
N LEU A 182 -32.11 20.98 -12.84
CA LEU A 182 -30.87 21.44 -13.48
C LEU A 182 -30.04 22.30 -12.53
N THR A 183 -30.63 23.32 -11.89
CA THR A 183 -29.90 24.18 -10.94
C THR A 183 -29.31 23.38 -9.78
N ALA A 184 -30.09 22.47 -9.19
CA ALA A 184 -29.59 21.61 -8.11
C ALA A 184 -28.41 20.74 -8.54
N LEU A 185 -28.45 20.15 -9.75
CA LEU A 185 -27.36 19.35 -10.30
C LEU A 185 -26.12 20.21 -10.63
N GLN A 186 -26.31 21.45 -11.09
CA GLN A 186 -25.22 22.38 -11.35
C GLN A 186 -24.52 22.78 -10.05
N ASP A 187 -25.28 23.04 -8.98
CA ASP A 187 -24.73 23.34 -7.66
C ASP A 187 -23.95 22.14 -7.08
N GLU A 188 -24.51 20.93 -7.21
CA GLU A 188 -23.84 19.70 -6.79
C GLU A 188 -22.56 19.44 -7.59
N ALA A 189 -22.59 19.62 -8.91
CA ALA A 189 -21.41 19.51 -9.78
C ALA A 189 -20.33 20.53 -9.39
N ALA A 190 -20.71 21.78 -9.10
CA ALA A 190 -19.77 22.81 -8.67
C ALA A 190 -19.10 22.47 -7.33
N LEU A 191 -19.82 21.86 -6.39
CA LEU A 191 -19.25 21.38 -5.13
C LEU A 191 -18.31 20.19 -5.36
N ALA A 192 -18.70 19.23 -6.22
CA ALA A 192 -17.86 18.08 -6.56
C ALA A 192 -16.56 18.50 -7.27
N GLU A 193 -16.59 19.51 -8.14
CA GLU A 193 -15.39 20.04 -8.79
C GLU A 193 -14.41 20.70 -7.79
N ARG A 194 -14.92 21.38 -6.76
CA ARG A 194 -14.08 21.95 -5.68
C ARG A 194 -13.46 20.83 -4.84
N GLU A 195 -14.26 19.85 -4.43
CA GLU A 195 -13.80 18.67 -3.69
C GLU A 195 -12.71 17.93 -4.47
N ARG A 196 -12.90 17.72 -5.78
CA ARG A 196 -11.90 17.11 -6.67
C ARG A 196 -10.62 17.93 -6.74
N ALA A 197 -10.70 19.26 -6.82
CA ALA A 197 -9.53 20.13 -6.85
C ALA A 197 -8.73 20.05 -5.53
N ASP A 198 -9.41 20.09 -4.38
CA ASP A 198 -8.78 19.94 -3.07
C ASP A 198 -8.08 18.57 -2.92
N LEU A 199 -8.72 17.50 -3.42
CA LEU A 199 -8.15 16.15 -3.46
C LEU A 199 -6.97 16.05 -4.43
N ALA A 200 -6.99 16.77 -5.56
CA ALA A 200 -5.88 16.81 -6.50
C ALA A 200 -4.64 17.43 -5.85
N ASP A 201 -4.83 18.54 -5.14
CA ASP A 201 -3.75 19.19 -4.38
C ASP A 201 -3.23 18.29 -3.24
N ALA A 202 -4.13 17.58 -2.55
CA ALA A 202 -3.75 16.63 -1.51
C ALA A 202 -2.94 15.44 -2.07
N ALA A 203 -3.38 14.89 -3.21
CA ALA A 203 -2.68 13.81 -3.90
C ALA A 203 -1.29 14.24 -4.39
N GLN A 204 -1.16 15.47 -4.89
CA GLN A 204 0.14 16.03 -5.29
C GLN A 204 1.07 16.18 -4.07
N ARG A 205 0.59 16.77 -2.97
CA ARG A 205 1.40 16.90 -1.74
C ARG A 205 1.87 15.55 -1.21
N ALA A 206 0.98 14.57 -1.15
CA ALA A 206 1.34 13.21 -0.70
C ALA A 206 2.36 12.55 -1.64
N ALA A 207 2.25 12.77 -2.96
CA ALA A 207 3.24 12.28 -3.92
C ALA A 207 4.62 12.93 -3.74
N ASP A 208 4.66 14.24 -3.48
CA ASP A 208 5.90 14.97 -3.23
C ASP A 208 6.57 14.50 -1.92
N ASP A 209 5.79 14.25 -0.87
CA ASP A 209 6.30 13.74 0.41
C ASP A 209 6.81 12.30 0.28
N ALA A 210 6.12 11.45 -0.49
CA ALA A 210 6.63 10.13 -0.84
C ALA A 210 7.97 10.21 -1.61
N ALA A 211 8.09 11.12 -2.58
CA ALA A 211 9.33 11.31 -3.33
C ALA A 211 10.49 11.78 -2.44
N LYS A 212 10.24 12.66 -1.47
CA LYS A 212 11.26 13.08 -0.49
C LYS A 212 11.70 11.91 0.39
N ALA A 213 10.77 11.07 0.84
CA ALA A 213 11.10 9.91 1.66
C ALA A 213 11.93 8.88 0.88
N VAL A 214 11.60 8.65 -0.40
CA VAL A 214 12.41 7.83 -1.32
C VAL A 214 13.83 8.39 -1.46
N ALA A 215 13.96 9.69 -1.71
CA ALA A 215 15.27 10.34 -1.85
C ALA A 215 16.12 10.23 -0.57
N ALA A 216 15.50 10.27 0.61
CA ALA A 216 16.19 10.06 1.88
C ALA A 216 16.75 8.63 2.01
N VAL A 217 15.98 7.62 1.59
CA VAL A 217 16.43 6.22 1.56
C VAL A 217 17.59 6.05 0.58
N GLU A 218 17.48 6.60 -0.63
CA GLU A 218 18.53 6.50 -1.66
C GLU A 218 19.83 7.19 -1.21
N ALA A 219 19.74 8.36 -0.59
CA ALA A 219 20.89 9.07 -0.04
C ALA A 219 21.59 8.24 1.07
N GLN A 220 20.80 7.62 1.96
CA GLN A 220 21.32 6.75 3.01
C GLN A 220 22.01 5.50 2.44
N LEU A 221 21.38 4.83 1.47
CA LEU A 221 21.96 3.65 0.83
C LEU A 221 23.25 3.99 0.07
N ALA A 222 23.30 5.12 -0.63
CA ALA A 222 24.51 5.60 -1.29
C ALA A 222 25.66 5.84 -0.29
N GLN A 223 25.36 6.35 0.91
CA GLN A 223 26.36 6.58 1.96
C GLN A 223 26.87 5.28 2.60
N HIS A 224 26.01 4.26 2.74
CA HIS A 224 26.33 3.06 3.53
C HIS A 224 26.63 1.79 2.73
N ALA A 225 26.35 1.74 1.43
CA ALA A 225 26.53 0.54 0.61
C ALA A 225 27.98 0.01 0.62
N ALA A 226 28.95 0.92 0.47
CA ALA A 226 30.37 0.56 0.52
C ALA A 226 30.80 0.09 1.92
N THR A 227 30.30 0.76 2.96
CA THR A 227 30.62 0.44 4.37
C THR A 227 30.05 -0.92 4.77
N GLN A 228 28.79 -1.20 4.44
CA GLN A 228 28.15 -2.49 4.77
C GLN A 228 28.89 -3.67 4.13
N THR A 229 29.31 -3.53 2.88
CA THR A 229 30.09 -4.58 2.17
C THR A 229 31.40 -4.90 2.92
N VAL A 230 32.11 -3.86 3.40
CA VAL A 230 33.35 -4.03 4.17
C VAL A 230 33.07 -4.66 5.53
N LEU A 231 32.04 -4.22 6.25
CA LEU A 231 31.70 -4.76 7.58
C LEU A 231 31.33 -6.25 7.52
N TYR A 232 30.55 -6.69 6.52
CA TYR A 232 30.24 -8.11 6.34
C TYR A 232 31.47 -8.94 5.99
N ALA A 233 32.38 -8.41 5.15
CA ALA A 233 33.63 -9.08 4.83
C ALA A 233 34.56 -9.21 6.05
N GLN A 234 34.61 -8.18 6.91
CA GLN A 234 35.35 -8.21 8.17
C GLN A 234 34.76 -9.24 9.14
N LEU A 235 33.43 -9.29 9.29
CA LEU A 235 32.73 -10.23 10.15
C LEU A 235 32.95 -11.69 9.70
N ALA A 236 32.83 -11.95 8.40
CA ALA A 236 33.13 -13.24 7.78
C ALA A 236 34.58 -13.68 8.05
N SER A 237 35.52 -12.75 7.91
CA SER A 237 36.95 -12.97 8.19
C SER A 237 37.20 -13.33 9.65
N LEU A 238 36.48 -12.73 10.61
CA LEU A 238 36.62 -12.99 12.04
C LEU A 238 35.96 -14.30 12.48
N LYS A 239 34.81 -14.66 11.91
CA LYS A 239 34.04 -15.86 12.30
C LYS A 239 34.37 -17.11 11.48
N GLY A 240 35.14 -16.98 10.40
CA GLY A 240 35.43 -18.09 9.49
C GLY A 240 34.20 -18.53 8.68
N THR A 241 33.24 -17.64 8.48
CA THR A 241 32.00 -17.86 7.73
C THR A 241 32.01 -17.09 6.42
N THR A 242 30.96 -17.23 5.62
CA THR A 242 30.78 -16.40 4.41
C THR A 242 30.03 -15.11 4.77
N ALA A 243 30.38 -14.00 4.11
CA ALA A 243 29.70 -12.70 4.29
C ALA A 243 28.18 -12.80 4.07
N GLU A 244 27.74 -13.64 3.14
CA GLU A 244 26.32 -13.86 2.84
C GLU A 244 25.57 -14.54 4.00
N LEU A 245 26.19 -15.52 4.65
CA LEU A 245 25.59 -16.20 5.81
C LEU A 245 25.42 -15.24 6.99
N GLU A 246 26.44 -14.42 7.26
CA GLU A 246 26.37 -13.42 8.32
C GLU A 246 25.32 -12.34 8.02
N ARG A 247 25.20 -11.92 6.75
CA ARG A 247 24.16 -11.00 6.29
C ARG A 247 22.76 -11.57 6.56
N GLN A 248 22.51 -12.81 6.16
CA GLN A 248 21.23 -13.48 6.38
C GLN A 248 20.89 -13.64 7.87
N TYR A 249 21.89 -13.96 8.70
CA TYR A 249 21.72 -14.07 10.15
C TYR A 249 21.34 -12.72 10.78
N LEU A 250 22.06 -11.64 10.46
CA LEU A 250 21.79 -10.31 11.00
C LEU A 250 20.47 -9.72 10.47
N GLU A 251 20.11 -9.97 9.21
CA GLU A 251 18.79 -9.66 8.66
C GLU A 251 17.67 -10.40 9.41
N GLY A 252 17.86 -11.68 9.72
CA GLY A 252 16.92 -12.46 10.51
C GLY A 252 16.71 -11.92 11.92
N ILE A 253 17.76 -11.37 12.55
CA ILE A 253 17.66 -10.70 13.86
C ILE A 253 16.93 -9.37 13.72
N ALA A 254 17.31 -8.54 12.72
CA ALA A 254 16.68 -7.25 12.50
C ALA A 254 15.17 -7.37 12.22
N ASN A 255 14.75 -8.44 11.53
CA ASN A 255 13.34 -8.71 11.25
C ASN A 255 12.52 -9.07 12.51
N GLN A 256 13.18 -9.41 13.62
CA GLN A 256 12.54 -9.73 14.90
C GLN A 256 12.59 -8.56 15.91
N GLN A 257 13.38 -7.52 15.63
CA GLN A 257 13.59 -6.41 16.54
C GLN A 257 12.77 -5.17 16.16
N PRO A 258 12.24 -4.41 17.15
CA PRO A 258 11.68 -3.10 16.90
C PRO A 258 12.78 -2.12 16.48
N THR A 259 12.52 -1.26 15.49
CA THR A 259 13.39 -0.09 15.24
C THR A 259 13.35 0.83 16.47
N PRO A 260 14.50 1.31 16.99
CA PRO A 260 14.49 2.26 18.10
C PRO A 260 13.68 3.51 17.74
N PRO A 261 12.87 4.08 18.66
CA PRO A 261 12.29 5.39 18.44
C PRO A 261 13.41 6.42 18.29
N ALA A 262 13.20 7.43 17.44
CA ALA A 262 14.14 8.55 17.30
C ALA A 262 14.36 9.19 18.67
N ASN A 263 15.56 9.01 19.24
CA ASN A 263 15.94 9.75 20.44
C ASN A 263 17.04 10.76 20.06
N PRO A 264 16.76 12.06 20.06
CA PRO A 264 17.78 13.09 19.97
C PRO A 264 18.36 13.31 21.37
N GLY A 265 19.64 12.98 21.56
CA GLY A 265 20.40 13.51 22.71
C GLY A 265 21.15 12.46 23.51
N ALA A 266 22.46 12.43 23.29
CA ALA A 266 23.42 11.89 24.23
C ALA A 266 23.26 12.55 25.61
N GLY A 267 23.27 11.73 26.65
CA GLY A 267 23.23 12.15 28.04
C GLY A 267 23.37 10.97 29.00
N GLN A 268 24.54 10.34 29.00
CA GLN A 268 25.00 9.48 30.10
C GLN A 268 26.51 9.66 30.24
N PRO A 269 27.16 9.28 31.36
CA PRO A 269 26.65 8.86 32.68
C PRO A 269 27.49 9.39 33.87
N THR A 270 27.07 9.16 35.12
CA THR A 270 28.00 8.82 36.22
C THR A 270 27.39 7.80 37.20
N ASN A 271 28.26 6.86 37.59
CA ASN A 271 28.16 5.62 38.37
C ASN A 271 28.32 5.91 39.90
N PRO A 272 28.65 4.98 40.85
CA PRO A 272 28.48 3.51 41.00
C PRO A 272 28.03 3.00 42.42
N GLY A 273 27.78 1.68 42.54
CA GLY A 273 28.02 0.85 43.75
C GLY A 273 26.75 0.40 44.50
N GLY A 274 26.57 -0.82 45.01
CA GLY A 274 27.37 -2.04 45.19
C GLY A 274 26.67 -2.89 46.28
N GLY A 275 26.73 -4.24 46.19
CA GLY A 275 26.43 -5.14 47.33
C GLY A 275 25.22 -6.08 47.21
N GLN A 276 25.50 -7.38 47.08
CA GLN A 276 24.66 -8.54 47.44
C GLN A 276 25.17 -9.08 48.81
N PRO A 277 24.64 -10.17 49.44
CA PRO A 277 23.34 -10.89 49.37
C PRO A 277 22.79 -11.33 50.78
N SER A 278 21.55 -11.85 50.90
CA SER A 278 21.19 -12.87 51.93
C SER A 278 19.88 -13.63 51.64
N THR A 279 19.82 -14.93 51.95
CA THR A 279 18.65 -15.85 51.92
C THR A 279 18.40 -16.48 53.32
N PRO A 280 17.46 -17.46 53.53
CA PRO A 280 16.16 -17.39 54.24
C PRO A 280 16.13 -18.14 55.61
N PRO A 281 14.95 -18.40 56.24
CA PRO A 281 14.47 -19.80 56.26
C PRO A 281 12.93 -20.03 56.30
N SER A 282 12.57 -21.28 56.01
CA SER A 282 11.27 -21.96 55.84
C SER A 282 10.43 -22.18 57.11
N GLN A 283 9.09 -22.28 57.01
CA GLN A 283 8.22 -23.29 57.68
C GLN A 283 6.88 -23.53 56.94
N GLN A 284 6.51 -24.80 56.77
CA GLN A 284 5.18 -25.40 56.50
C GLN A 284 4.92 -26.38 57.69
N PRO A 285 3.74 -27.01 57.95
CA PRO A 285 2.47 -27.03 57.20
C PRO A 285 1.15 -27.06 58.04
N SER A 286 -0.01 -26.84 57.40
CA SER A 286 -1.25 -27.62 57.60
C SER A 286 -2.39 -27.13 56.67
N SER A 287 -3.19 -28.08 56.19
CA SER A 287 -4.41 -27.97 55.36
C SER A 287 -5.47 -28.94 55.92
N PRO A 288 -6.78 -28.95 55.54
CA PRO A 288 -7.65 -28.07 54.74
C PRO A 288 -9.02 -27.77 55.46
N PRO A 289 -10.07 -27.15 54.84
CA PRO A 289 -10.94 -27.82 53.85
C PRO A 289 -11.30 -26.98 52.60
N GLN A 290 -11.67 -27.70 51.54
CA GLN A 290 -11.95 -27.23 50.17
C GLN A 290 -13.13 -26.25 50.05
N GLN A 291 -12.95 -25.21 49.22
CA GLN A 291 -14.01 -24.41 48.60
C GLN A 291 -13.87 -24.52 47.06
N PRO A 292 -14.96 -24.56 46.27
CA PRO A 292 -14.91 -24.96 44.87
C PRO A 292 -14.24 -23.91 43.97
N SER A 293 -13.47 -24.38 42.99
CA SER A 293 -12.79 -23.57 41.99
C SER A 293 -13.79 -22.81 41.10
N PRO A 294 -13.60 -21.50 40.83
CA PRO A 294 -14.29 -20.83 39.74
C PRO A 294 -13.72 -21.32 38.39
N SER A 295 -14.61 -21.66 37.45
CA SER A 295 -14.27 -22.02 36.08
C SER A 295 -13.46 -20.92 35.39
N PRO A 296 -12.51 -21.24 34.49
CA PRO A 296 -11.80 -20.23 33.72
C PRO A 296 -12.79 -19.50 32.81
N THR A 297 -12.87 -18.19 32.97
CA THR A 297 -13.61 -17.28 32.10
C THR A 297 -13.10 -17.45 30.66
N GLN A 298 -13.97 -17.88 29.74
CA GLN A 298 -13.67 -17.86 28.30
C GLN A 298 -13.44 -16.41 27.85
N PRO A 299 -12.47 -16.13 26.95
CA PRO A 299 -12.36 -14.83 26.31
C PRO A 299 -13.59 -14.55 25.42
N PRO A 300 -13.93 -13.28 25.17
CA PRO A 300 -15.19 -12.89 24.51
C PRO A 300 -15.32 -13.48 23.10
N THR A 301 -16.52 -13.98 22.81
CA THR A 301 -16.86 -14.90 21.71
C THR A 301 -17.29 -14.25 20.40
N ASN A 302 -16.75 -13.09 20.02
CA ASN A 302 -16.97 -12.55 18.66
C ASN A 302 -15.64 -12.06 18.08
N PRO A 303 -15.13 -12.70 17.01
CA PRO A 303 -14.02 -12.17 16.23
C PRO A 303 -14.35 -10.76 15.73
N PRO A 304 -13.36 -9.86 15.57
CA PRO A 304 -13.58 -8.57 14.93
C PRO A 304 -14.15 -8.77 13.51
N PRO A 305 -14.91 -7.79 12.97
CA PRO A 305 -15.50 -7.88 11.64
C PRO A 305 -14.46 -8.24 10.56
N GLY A 306 -14.79 -9.19 9.69
CA GLY A 306 -13.93 -9.63 8.58
C GLY A 306 -13.00 -10.82 8.90
N VAL A 307 -12.92 -11.25 10.17
CA VAL A 307 -12.15 -12.42 10.59
C VAL A 307 -13.01 -13.68 10.54
N ASP A 308 -12.56 -14.69 9.79
CA ASP A 308 -13.15 -16.02 9.84
C ASP A 308 -12.44 -16.84 10.94
N PRO A 309 -13.15 -17.30 11.99
CA PRO A 309 -12.56 -18.11 13.06
C PRO A 309 -12.20 -19.54 12.60
N THR A 310 -12.77 -20.01 11.48
CA THR A 310 -12.52 -21.32 10.88
C THR A 310 -12.28 -21.17 9.37
N PRO A 311 -11.21 -20.47 8.96
CA PRO A 311 -11.01 -20.10 7.57
C PRO A 311 -10.75 -21.34 6.72
N PRO A 312 -11.43 -21.48 5.56
CA PRO A 312 -11.19 -22.57 4.63
C PRO A 312 -9.73 -22.63 4.19
N PRO A 313 -9.21 -23.82 3.84
CA PRO A 313 -7.84 -23.95 3.35
C PRO A 313 -7.69 -23.24 2.00
N PRO A 314 -6.53 -22.62 1.73
CA PRO A 314 -6.29 -21.99 0.45
C PRO A 314 -6.27 -23.01 -0.68
N THR A 315 -6.66 -22.56 -1.87
CA THR A 315 -6.66 -23.42 -3.07
C THR A 315 -5.21 -23.59 -3.56
N SER A 316 -4.62 -24.75 -3.32
CA SER A 316 -3.18 -24.99 -3.51
C SER A 316 -2.67 -24.65 -4.91
N SER A 317 -3.39 -25.02 -5.98
CA SER A 317 -2.96 -24.74 -7.35
C SER A 317 -2.88 -23.24 -7.67
N LEU A 318 -3.78 -22.43 -7.13
CA LEU A 318 -3.76 -20.97 -7.30
C LEU A 318 -2.64 -20.33 -6.49
N VAL A 319 -2.43 -20.80 -5.25
CA VAL A 319 -1.31 -20.36 -4.41
C VAL A 319 0.02 -20.66 -5.07
N ASP A 320 0.22 -21.88 -5.57
CA ASP A 320 1.47 -22.30 -6.21
C ASP A 320 1.77 -21.46 -7.46
N GLY A 321 0.75 -21.18 -8.28
CA GLY A 321 0.91 -20.30 -9.45
C GLY A 321 1.24 -18.86 -9.07
N ALA A 322 0.58 -18.29 -8.06
CA ALA A 322 0.87 -16.94 -7.59
C ALA A 322 2.29 -16.83 -7.00
N ILE A 323 2.71 -17.80 -6.18
CA ILE A 323 4.07 -17.86 -5.63
C ILE A 323 5.10 -18.06 -6.73
N ALA A 324 4.83 -18.90 -7.74
CA ALA A 324 5.73 -19.10 -8.87
C ALA A 324 5.93 -17.80 -9.66
N PHE A 325 4.85 -17.06 -9.92
CA PHE A 325 4.92 -15.74 -10.55
C PHE A 325 5.78 -14.79 -9.72
N ALA A 326 5.53 -14.68 -8.41
CA ALA A 326 6.25 -13.78 -7.52
C ALA A 326 7.74 -14.14 -7.42
N LYS A 327 8.08 -15.44 -7.37
CA LYS A 327 9.47 -15.93 -7.40
C LYS A 327 10.20 -15.59 -8.70
N ALA A 328 9.50 -15.57 -9.83
CA ALA A 328 10.08 -15.14 -11.10
C ALA A 328 10.44 -13.65 -11.12
N GLN A 329 10.00 -12.86 -10.13
CA GLN A 329 10.34 -11.44 -10.00
C GLN A 329 11.53 -11.18 -9.06
N LEU A 330 12.10 -12.22 -8.44
CA LEU A 330 13.24 -12.07 -7.51
C LEU A 330 14.39 -11.31 -8.17
N GLY A 331 14.97 -10.36 -7.43
CA GLY A 331 16.05 -9.50 -7.89
C GLY A 331 15.60 -8.26 -8.67
N LYS A 332 14.32 -8.13 -9.04
CA LYS A 332 13.80 -6.89 -9.65
C LYS A 332 13.79 -5.75 -8.63
N PRO A 333 14.09 -4.50 -9.05
CA PRO A 333 14.13 -3.36 -8.14
C PRO A 333 12.73 -3.02 -7.60
N TYR A 334 12.71 -2.44 -6.40
CA TYR A 334 11.52 -1.79 -5.86
C TYR A 334 11.20 -0.50 -6.62
N GLY A 335 9.91 -0.22 -6.81
CA GLY A 335 9.42 1.09 -7.23
C GLY A 335 7.90 1.11 -7.38
N ASN A 336 7.30 2.28 -7.39
CA ASN A 336 5.84 2.49 -7.35
C ASN A 336 5.13 2.01 -8.64
N ALA A 337 5.07 0.69 -8.84
CA ALA A 337 4.61 0.04 -10.06
C ALA A 337 4.10 -1.39 -9.81
N MET A 338 3.37 -1.92 -10.79
CA MET A 338 2.84 -3.29 -10.81
C MET A 338 3.54 -4.15 -11.89
N GLY A 339 4.81 -3.87 -12.19
CA GLY A 339 5.59 -4.59 -13.20
C GLY A 339 5.48 -4.02 -14.63
N PRO A 340 6.10 -4.71 -15.61
CA PRO A 340 6.86 -5.95 -15.43
C PRO A 340 8.28 -5.72 -14.90
N ASP A 341 8.85 -4.52 -15.05
CA ASP A 341 10.27 -4.28 -14.76
C ASP A 341 10.55 -3.89 -13.30
N VAL A 342 9.56 -3.31 -12.64
CA VAL A 342 9.66 -2.74 -11.28
C VAL A 342 8.38 -3.04 -10.51
N TYR A 343 8.49 -3.34 -9.22
CA TYR A 343 7.32 -3.64 -8.36
C TYR A 343 7.39 -2.90 -7.03
N ASP A 344 6.24 -2.46 -6.52
CA ASP A 344 6.06 -2.13 -5.11
C ASP A 344 5.42 -3.34 -4.38
N CYS A 345 5.24 -3.22 -3.06
CA CYS A 345 4.74 -4.31 -2.24
C CYS A 345 3.33 -4.77 -2.68
N ALA A 346 2.40 -3.84 -2.80
CA ALA A 346 1.02 -4.10 -3.20
C ALA A 346 0.90 -4.53 -4.67
N GLY A 347 1.68 -3.94 -5.56
CA GLY A 347 1.73 -4.25 -6.99
C GLY A 347 2.27 -5.65 -7.26
N LEU A 348 3.34 -6.07 -6.56
CA LEU A 348 3.83 -7.46 -6.66
C LEU A 348 2.75 -8.47 -6.27
N VAL A 349 2.09 -8.24 -5.13
CA VAL A 349 1.00 -9.10 -4.65
C VAL A 349 -0.16 -9.15 -5.65
N LYS A 350 -0.58 -7.99 -6.13
CA LYS A 350 -1.68 -7.86 -7.09
C LYS A 350 -1.36 -8.56 -8.41
N ALA A 351 -0.15 -8.39 -8.95
CA ALA A 351 0.30 -9.05 -10.17
C ALA A 351 0.40 -10.57 -10.00
N ALA A 352 0.97 -11.03 -8.88
CA ALA A 352 1.10 -12.46 -8.57
C ALA A 352 -0.27 -13.16 -8.56
N TYR A 353 -1.24 -12.61 -7.85
CA TYR A 353 -2.57 -13.20 -7.80
C TYR A 353 -3.40 -12.98 -9.08
N ALA A 354 -3.22 -11.86 -9.78
CA ALA A 354 -3.85 -11.66 -11.08
C ALA A 354 -3.39 -12.70 -12.13
N SER A 355 -2.13 -13.16 -12.04
CA SER A 355 -1.58 -14.19 -12.95
C SER A 355 -2.32 -15.54 -12.89
N VAL A 356 -3.03 -15.80 -11.78
CA VAL A 356 -3.85 -16.99 -11.55
C VAL A 356 -5.35 -16.67 -11.49
N GLY A 357 -5.76 -15.48 -11.94
CA GLY A 357 -7.17 -15.08 -11.99
C GLY A 357 -7.79 -14.70 -10.64
N VAL A 358 -6.97 -14.42 -9.61
CA VAL A 358 -7.44 -14.07 -8.27
C VAL A 358 -7.35 -12.55 -8.06
N TYR A 359 -8.47 -11.91 -7.74
CA TYR A 359 -8.51 -10.50 -7.41
C TYR A 359 -8.36 -10.28 -5.90
N VAL A 360 -7.33 -9.51 -5.52
CA VAL A 360 -6.96 -9.22 -4.11
C VAL A 360 -7.27 -7.79 -3.68
N GLY A 361 -8.06 -7.06 -4.47
CA GLY A 361 -8.44 -5.68 -4.18
C GLY A 361 -7.74 -4.64 -5.06
N PRO A 362 -8.01 -3.35 -4.83
CA PRO A 362 -7.34 -2.25 -5.51
C PRO A 362 -5.83 -2.20 -5.24
N TRP A 363 -5.13 -1.32 -5.95
CA TRP A 363 -3.71 -1.06 -5.64
C TRP A 363 -3.61 -0.29 -4.31
N GLY A 364 -2.61 -0.61 -3.50
CA GLY A 364 -2.41 -0.09 -2.13
C GLY A 364 -2.54 -1.19 -1.08
N SER A 365 -1.63 -1.23 -0.12
CA SER A 365 -1.59 -2.27 0.91
C SER A 365 -2.82 -2.22 1.81
N THR A 366 -3.28 -1.01 2.16
CA THR A 366 -4.49 -0.77 2.95
C THR A 366 -5.73 -1.17 2.17
N SER A 367 -5.78 -0.83 0.88
CA SER A 367 -6.90 -1.20 0.00
C SER A 367 -7.06 -2.71 -0.12
N GLN A 368 -5.96 -3.46 -0.26
CA GLN A 368 -5.98 -4.93 -0.30
C GLN A 368 -6.45 -5.54 1.02
N TYR A 369 -5.96 -5.01 2.15
CA TYR A 369 -6.39 -5.45 3.48
C TYR A 369 -7.89 -5.23 3.67
N ASN A 370 -8.39 -4.03 3.39
CA ASN A 370 -9.80 -3.66 3.54
C ASN A 370 -10.70 -4.47 2.59
N TYR A 371 -10.24 -4.73 1.37
CA TYR A 371 -10.96 -5.60 0.43
C TYR A 371 -11.11 -7.01 1.00
N LEU A 372 -10.02 -7.64 1.45
CA LEU A 372 -10.09 -9.00 2.02
C LEU A 372 -10.90 -9.05 3.31
N ALA A 373 -10.85 -8.00 4.14
CA ALA A 373 -11.69 -7.84 5.31
C ALA A 373 -13.18 -7.79 4.94
N GLY A 374 -13.55 -6.98 3.95
CA GLY A 374 -14.92 -6.89 3.44
C GLY A 374 -15.43 -8.18 2.78
N GLN A 375 -14.52 -9.09 2.40
CA GLN A 375 -14.84 -10.42 1.89
C GLN A 375 -14.83 -11.51 2.97
N ASN A 376 -14.63 -11.16 4.25
CA ASN A 376 -14.47 -12.09 5.38
C ASN A 376 -13.30 -13.07 5.20
N ARG A 377 -12.17 -12.58 4.68
CA ARG A 377 -10.99 -13.41 4.34
C ARG A 377 -9.79 -13.09 5.21
N LEU A 378 -10.00 -12.46 6.36
CA LEU A 378 -8.93 -12.29 7.34
C LEU A 378 -8.78 -13.54 8.19
N VAL A 379 -7.54 -13.93 8.41
CA VAL A 379 -7.17 -15.12 9.19
C VAL A 379 -6.23 -14.69 10.32
N PRO A 380 -6.40 -15.20 11.55
CA PRO A 380 -5.45 -14.93 12.63
C PRO A 380 -4.02 -15.35 12.23
N ILE A 381 -3.00 -14.58 12.63
CA ILE A 381 -1.60 -14.91 12.29
C ILE A 381 -1.21 -16.34 12.71
N GLY A 382 -1.77 -16.87 13.81
CA GLY A 382 -1.54 -18.26 14.25
C GLY A 382 -2.07 -19.34 13.30
N GLN A 383 -2.87 -18.99 12.29
CA GLN A 383 -3.50 -19.92 11.33
C GLN A 383 -3.04 -19.69 9.88
N ILE A 384 -2.00 -18.88 9.67
CA ILE A 384 -1.50 -18.56 8.33
C ILE A 384 -0.98 -19.80 7.61
N LYS A 385 -1.19 -19.81 6.31
CA LYS A 385 -0.74 -20.84 5.36
C LYS A 385 -0.04 -20.16 4.21
N ALA A 386 0.83 -20.90 3.51
CA ALA A 386 1.49 -20.39 2.31
C ALA A 386 0.44 -19.81 1.35
N GLY A 387 0.74 -18.63 0.79
CA GLY A 387 -0.18 -17.81 0.00
C GLY A 387 -0.85 -16.69 0.79
N ASP A 388 -1.05 -16.82 2.10
CA ASP A 388 -1.68 -15.74 2.88
C ASP A 388 -0.82 -14.45 2.82
N LEU A 389 -1.50 -13.31 2.84
CA LEU A 389 -0.90 -11.98 2.73
C LEU A 389 -0.64 -11.40 4.12
N LEU A 390 0.62 -11.12 4.41
CA LEU A 390 1.05 -10.48 5.64
C LEU A 390 0.98 -8.97 5.45
N PHE A 391 0.30 -8.28 6.36
CA PHE A 391 0.17 -6.83 6.35
C PHE A 391 0.93 -6.22 7.52
N TYR A 392 1.57 -5.08 7.28
CA TYR A 392 2.30 -4.34 8.31
C TYR A 392 1.73 -2.94 8.47
N ALA A 393 1.60 -2.51 9.71
CA ALA A 393 1.07 -1.22 10.11
C ALA A 393 1.87 -0.72 11.32
N ASP A 394 1.97 0.59 11.50
CA ASP A 394 2.65 1.15 12.67
C ASP A 394 2.05 0.59 13.97
N GLY A 395 2.89 0.02 14.82
CA GLY A 395 2.50 -0.65 16.06
C GLY A 395 1.70 -1.94 15.89
N GLY A 396 1.63 -2.50 14.67
CA GLY A 396 0.83 -3.70 14.37
C GLY A 396 -0.68 -3.47 14.39
N SER A 397 -1.13 -2.21 14.28
CA SER A 397 -2.55 -1.89 14.40
C SER A 397 -3.39 -2.40 13.23
N ALA A 398 -4.47 -3.13 13.54
CA ALA A 398 -5.45 -3.58 12.56
C ALA A 398 -6.28 -2.43 11.96
N SER A 399 -6.43 -1.30 12.65
CA SER A 399 -7.19 -0.14 12.17
C SER A 399 -6.32 0.93 11.48
N ALA A 400 -5.01 0.90 11.66
CA ALA A 400 -4.10 1.86 11.02
C ALA A 400 -3.88 1.54 9.53
N THR A 401 -3.37 2.52 8.79
CA THR A 401 -2.88 2.37 7.42
C THR A 401 -1.84 1.25 7.34
N LYS A 402 -1.98 0.37 6.34
CA LYS A 402 -1.03 -0.70 6.08
C LYS A 402 0.05 -0.15 5.18
N TYR A 403 1.26 0.03 5.69
CA TYR A 403 2.36 0.55 4.89
C TYR A 403 3.02 -0.53 4.03
N HIS A 404 2.81 -1.82 4.35
CA HIS A 404 3.42 -2.92 3.61
C HIS A 404 2.53 -4.15 3.51
N VAL A 405 2.74 -4.91 2.44
CA VAL A 405 2.16 -6.24 2.23
C VAL A 405 3.19 -7.21 1.66
N ALA A 406 3.16 -8.47 2.08
CA ALA A 406 4.04 -9.53 1.60
C ALA A 406 3.31 -10.87 1.46
N ILE A 407 3.81 -11.78 0.63
CA ILE A 407 3.24 -13.13 0.45
C ILE A 407 3.93 -14.09 1.42
N TYR A 408 3.18 -14.74 2.31
CA TYR A 408 3.72 -15.78 3.19
C TYR A 408 4.03 -17.05 2.39
N LEU A 409 5.22 -17.63 2.60
CA LEU A 409 5.66 -18.84 1.90
C LEU A 409 5.58 -20.11 2.76
N GLY A 410 5.17 -19.99 4.03
CA GLY A 410 5.38 -21.06 5.02
C GLY A 410 6.79 -20.99 5.63
N GLY A 411 7.04 -21.81 6.64
CA GLY A 411 8.38 -21.96 7.23
C GLY A 411 8.98 -20.66 7.79
N ASN A 412 8.13 -19.74 8.26
CA ASN A 412 8.54 -18.40 8.72
C ASN A 412 9.21 -17.54 7.63
N GLN A 413 8.90 -17.78 6.36
CA GLN A 413 9.42 -17.00 5.24
C GLN A 413 8.32 -16.19 4.55
N MET A 414 8.71 -15.06 3.98
CA MET A 414 7.86 -14.24 3.14
C MET A 414 8.60 -13.77 1.89
N LEU A 415 7.81 -13.50 0.84
CA LEU A 415 8.26 -12.89 -0.40
C LEU A 415 7.72 -11.47 -0.48
N GLU A 416 8.61 -10.51 -0.68
CA GLU A 416 8.28 -9.09 -0.68
C GLU A 416 9.02 -8.30 -1.76
N ALA A 417 8.41 -7.19 -2.17
CA ALA A 417 9.11 -6.03 -2.72
C ALA A 417 9.25 -5.01 -1.57
N PRO A 418 10.44 -4.86 -0.94
CA PRO A 418 10.58 -4.26 0.39
C PRO A 418 10.35 -2.74 0.40
N TYR A 419 11.30 -1.95 -0.10
CA TYR A 419 11.27 -0.48 -0.15
C TYR A 419 12.36 0.03 -1.14
N PRO A 420 12.40 1.34 -1.48
CA PRO A 420 13.33 1.87 -2.49
C PRO A 420 14.80 1.49 -2.25
N GLY A 421 15.52 1.20 -3.34
CA GLY A 421 16.92 0.80 -3.32
C GLY A 421 17.19 -0.66 -2.93
N LEU A 422 16.15 -1.43 -2.62
CA LEU A 422 16.20 -2.88 -2.47
C LEU A 422 15.44 -3.58 -3.60
N THR A 423 15.61 -4.91 -3.68
CA THR A 423 15.00 -5.75 -4.72
C THR A 423 14.00 -6.73 -4.13
N VAL A 424 13.14 -7.27 -4.99
CA VAL A 424 12.22 -8.36 -4.66
C VAL A 424 13.04 -9.53 -4.11
N ARG A 425 12.67 -10.00 -2.92
CA ARG A 425 13.46 -11.00 -2.18
C ARG A 425 12.57 -11.94 -1.37
N ILE A 426 13.16 -13.06 -0.98
CA ILE A 426 12.63 -13.92 0.08
C ILE A 426 13.42 -13.61 1.35
N THR A 427 12.72 -13.38 2.45
CA THR A 427 13.34 -13.11 3.76
C THR A 427 12.52 -13.75 4.87
N SER A 428 13.09 -13.83 6.08
CA SER A 428 12.35 -14.25 7.26
C SER A 428 11.20 -13.28 7.52
N MET A 429 10.03 -13.83 7.85
CA MET A 429 8.85 -13.05 8.22
C MET A 429 9.20 -12.09 9.37
N ARG A 430 8.79 -10.82 9.21
CA ARG A 430 8.91 -9.82 10.26
C ARG A 430 7.76 -9.99 11.25
N THR A 431 8.07 -9.89 12.54
CA THR A 431 7.06 -9.97 13.61
C THR A 431 6.72 -8.59 14.16
N PHE A 432 7.64 -7.64 14.05
CA PHE A 432 7.39 -6.24 14.39
C PHE A 432 6.43 -5.60 13.38
N ASP A 433 5.52 -4.74 13.85
CA ASP A 433 4.47 -4.08 13.07
C ASP A 433 3.52 -5.01 12.30
N LEU A 434 3.65 -6.32 12.52
CA LEU A 434 2.78 -7.29 11.90
C LEU A 434 1.37 -7.14 12.46
N VAL A 435 0.42 -6.95 11.56
CA VAL A 435 -1.00 -6.89 11.90
C VAL A 435 -1.46 -8.28 12.40
N PRO A 436 -2.32 -8.37 13.43
CA PRO A 436 -2.75 -9.66 14.02
C PRO A 436 -3.54 -10.57 13.07
N TYR A 437 -3.87 -10.08 11.87
CA TYR A 437 -4.60 -10.82 10.84
C TYR A 437 -3.91 -10.71 9.48
N ALA A 438 -3.75 -11.85 8.83
CA ALA A 438 -3.36 -11.94 7.42
C ALA A 438 -4.60 -12.01 6.53
N GLY A 439 -4.46 -11.68 5.25
CA GLY A 439 -5.52 -11.90 4.26
C GLY A 439 -5.33 -13.23 3.54
N ARG A 440 -6.38 -14.01 3.30
CA ARG A 440 -6.33 -15.28 2.56
C ARG A 440 -6.94 -15.13 1.16
N PRO A 441 -6.14 -14.97 0.08
CA PRO A 441 -6.64 -14.70 -1.27
C PRO A 441 -7.34 -15.84 -2.00
N THR A 442 -7.19 -17.09 -1.55
CA THR A 442 -7.90 -18.25 -2.13
C THR A 442 -8.42 -19.19 -1.05
N GLY A 443 -9.37 -20.05 -1.40
CA GLY A 443 -10.20 -20.75 -0.40
C GLY A 443 -11.38 -19.91 0.04
#